data_AF-A0A9D4Y8U5-F1
#
_entry.id   AF-A0A9D4Y8U5-F1
#
_cell.length_a   1.000
_cell.length_b   1.000
_cell.length_c   1.000
_cell.angle_alpha   90.00
_cell.angle_beta   90.00
_cell.angle_gamma   90.00
#
_symmetry.space_group_name_H-M   'P 1'
#
loop_
_entity.id
_entity.type
_entity.pdbx_description
1 polymer ?
#
loop_
_entity_poly.entity_id
_entity_poly.type
_entity_poly.pdbx_seq_one_letter_code
_entity_poly.pdbx_strand_id
1 'polypeptide(L)'
;MCIQVIADNVGDNVGDIAGMGSDLFGSYAEASCAALVVASISSFGINHEFTAMLFPLIISSVGLLACLLTTLFATDFFEIKLVKEIEPALKKQLVISTVLMTVGIAIVSWIALPSTFTIFNFGEQKVVKNWQLFLCVSVGLWAGLIIGFVTKYYTSNAYSPVQDVADSCRTGAATNVIFGLALGYKSVIIPIFAIAISIFVSFSFAAMYGVAVAALGMLSTIATGLAIDAYGPISDNAGGIAEMAGMSHRIRERTDALDAAGNTTAAIGKGFAIGSAALVSLALFGAFVSRAGVTTVDVLTPKVFIGLIVGAMLPYWFSAMTMKSVGSAALKMVEEVRRQFNTIPGLMEGTAKPDYATCVTISTDASIKEMIPPGALVMLTPLIVGIFFGVETLSGVLAGSLVSGVQFEKESSVENKIPAVLFDISLKFLLSVSRIRAEQIAEAATTQLQEANEAMRAATEAAKAATETAQRMEREMNAWKEFMMKKFDTSTFVSHSHHYDDDLDDQSLDED
;
A
#
# COMPACT_ATOMS: atom_id res chain seq x y z
N MET A 1 8.74 -5.45 21.03
CA MET A 1 7.46 -4.94 21.59
C MET A 1 7.31 -3.50 21.13
N CYS A 2 6.39 -3.22 20.21
CA CYS A 2 6.28 -1.89 19.60
C CYS A 2 5.22 -1.06 20.35
N ILE A 3 5.58 0.16 20.75
CA ILE A 3 4.84 0.99 21.73
C ILE A 3 3.61 1.67 21.10
N GLN A 4 3.65 1.90 19.79
CA GLN A 4 2.60 2.56 19.02
C GLN A 4 1.53 1.59 18.48
N VAL A 5 1.73 0.28 18.60
CA VAL A 5 0.92 -0.76 17.91
C VAL A 5 -0.58 -0.69 18.15
N ILE A 6 -1.02 -0.26 19.34
CA ILE A 6 -2.45 -0.12 19.62
C ILE A 6 -3.03 1.07 18.84
N ALA A 7 -2.31 2.19 18.78
CA ALA A 7 -2.76 3.35 18.00
C ALA A 7 -2.74 3.06 16.49
N ASP A 8 -1.81 2.22 16.03
CA ASP A 8 -1.68 1.76 14.65
C ASP A 8 -2.88 0.88 14.24
N ASN A 9 -3.09 -0.25 14.93
CA ASN A 9 -4.21 -1.16 14.70
C ASN A 9 -5.59 -0.49 14.86
N VAL A 10 -5.73 0.43 15.82
CA VAL A 10 -6.95 1.25 15.95
C VAL A 10 -7.09 2.17 14.74
N GLY A 11 -5.98 2.75 14.27
CA GLY A 11 -5.92 3.57 13.06
C GLY A 11 -6.46 2.87 11.81
N ASP A 12 -6.14 1.60 11.60
CA ASP A 12 -6.65 0.82 10.47
C ASP A 12 -8.19 0.73 10.48
N ASN A 13 -8.79 0.58 11.65
CA ASN A 13 -10.24 0.51 11.79
C ASN A 13 -10.91 1.89 11.64
N VAL A 14 -10.28 2.94 12.18
CA VAL A 14 -10.83 4.30 12.15
C VAL A 14 -10.68 4.95 10.77
N GLY A 15 -9.52 4.80 10.15
CA GLY A 15 -9.22 5.36 8.83
C GLY A 15 -9.66 4.43 7.71
N ASP A 16 -9.01 3.27 7.61
CA ASP A 16 -9.09 2.39 6.43
C ASP A 16 -10.39 1.57 6.36
N ILE A 17 -11.15 1.48 7.46
CA ILE A 17 -12.51 0.92 7.46
C ILE A 17 -13.59 2.01 7.55
N ALA A 18 -13.65 2.77 8.65
CA ALA A 18 -14.76 3.70 8.85
C ALA A 18 -14.72 4.90 7.89
N GLY A 19 -13.53 5.46 7.63
CA GLY A 19 -13.31 6.52 6.66
C GLY A 19 -13.62 6.06 5.24
N MET A 20 -13.01 4.94 4.81
CA MET A 20 -13.23 4.35 3.48
C MET A 20 -14.70 3.97 3.23
N GLY A 21 -15.38 3.39 4.22
CA GLY A 21 -16.80 3.06 4.11
C GLY A 21 -17.69 4.29 3.92
N SER A 22 -17.36 5.39 4.60
CA SER A 22 -18.07 6.67 4.46
C SER A 22 -17.80 7.34 3.11
N ASP A 23 -16.57 7.25 2.61
CA ASP A 23 -16.14 7.77 1.30
C ASP A 23 -16.90 7.09 0.14
N LEU A 24 -16.90 5.75 0.13
CA LEU A 24 -17.63 4.99 -0.89
C LEU A 24 -19.15 5.12 -0.77
N PHE A 25 -19.69 5.30 0.44
CA PHE A 25 -21.10 5.67 0.61
C PHE A 25 -21.42 7.01 -0.03
N GLY A 26 -20.59 8.04 0.18
CA GLY A 26 -20.73 9.34 -0.46
C GLY A 26 -20.74 9.23 -1.98
N SER A 27 -19.78 8.49 -2.54
CA SER A 27 -19.68 8.22 -3.98
C SER A 27 -20.96 7.56 -4.55
N TYR A 28 -21.50 6.55 -3.85
CA TYR A 28 -22.75 5.89 -4.23
C TYR A 28 -23.96 6.83 -4.17
N ALA A 29 -24.07 7.59 -3.07
CA ALA A 29 -25.18 8.51 -2.84
C ALA A 29 -25.18 9.63 -3.89
N GLU A 30 -24.03 10.25 -4.14
CA GLU A 30 -23.88 11.31 -5.15
C GLU A 30 -24.16 10.79 -6.56
N ALA A 31 -23.66 9.62 -6.95
CA ALA A 31 -23.91 9.04 -8.27
C ALA A 31 -25.40 8.77 -8.49
N SER A 32 -26.07 8.23 -7.47
CA SER A 32 -27.52 7.98 -7.50
C SER A 32 -28.31 9.29 -7.58
N CYS A 33 -27.99 10.27 -6.73
CA CYS A 33 -28.64 11.57 -6.70
C CYS A 33 -28.43 12.36 -7.99
N ALA A 34 -27.22 12.36 -8.56
CA ALA A 34 -26.91 13.02 -9.83
C ALA A 34 -27.77 12.44 -10.97
N ALA A 35 -27.89 11.11 -11.04
CA ALA A 35 -28.75 10.46 -12.02
C ALA A 35 -30.22 10.85 -11.81
N LEU A 36 -30.72 10.83 -10.57
CA LEU A 36 -32.10 11.19 -10.25
C LEU A 36 -32.41 12.66 -10.59
N VAL A 37 -31.53 13.60 -10.29
CA VAL A 37 -31.77 15.03 -10.58
C VAL A 37 -31.94 15.24 -12.09
N VAL A 38 -31.07 14.65 -12.92
CA VAL A 38 -31.19 14.81 -14.39
C VAL A 38 -32.40 14.02 -14.93
N ALA A 39 -32.70 12.83 -14.40
CA ALA A 39 -33.88 12.05 -14.78
C ALA A 39 -35.20 12.78 -14.44
N SER A 40 -35.25 13.52 -13.34
CA SER A 40 -36.45 14.23 -12.86
C SER A 40 -36.96 15.31 -13.81
N ILE A 41 -36.05 15.91 -14.57
CA ILE A 41 -36.34 16.94 -15.59
C ILE A 41 -36.30 16.39 -17.03
N SER A 42 -36.10 15.07 -17.16
CA SER A 42 -36.15 14.31 -18.41
C SER A 42 -37.55 13.72 -18.61
N SER A 43 -37.80 12.97 -19.70
CA SER A 43 -39.13 12.37 -19.93
C SER A 43 -39.57 11.47 -18.76
N PHE A 44 -38.64 10.81 -18.07
CA PHE A 44 -38.96 9.95 -16.93
C PHE A 44 -39.69 10.71 -15.82
N GLY A 45 -39.19 11.88 -15.42
CA GLY A 45 -39.85 12.72 -14.42
C GLY A 45 -41.05 13.48 -14.98
N ILE A 46 -40.97 14.03 -16.20
CA ILE A 46 -42.05 14.80 -16.82
C ILE A 46 -43.30 13.93 -17.05
N ASN A 47 -43.12 12.70 -17.54
CA ASN A 47 -44.21 11.74 -17.76
C ASN A 47 -44.59 10.97 -16.49
N HIS A 48 -43.90 11.20 -15.37
CA HIS A 48 -44.11 10.52 -14.09
C HIS A 48 -43.95 8.98 -14.21
N GLU A 49 -43.01 8.52 -15.04
CA GLU A 49 -42.69 7.10 -15.24
C GLU A 49 -41.78 6.60 -14.10
N PHE A 50 -42.41 6.15 -13.01
CA PHE A 50 -41.71 5.77 -11.77
C PHE A 50 -40.60 4.73 -11.97
N THR A 51 -40.83 3.69 -12.77
CA THR A 51 -39.85 2.62 -13.02
C THR A 51 -38.59 3.14 -13.70
N ALA A 52 -38.74 3.93 -14.77
CA ALA A 52 -37.61 4.47 -15.51
C ALA A 52 -36.88 5.57 -14.71
N MET A 53 -37.62 6.33 -13.90
CA MET A 53 -37.06 7.31 -12.97
C MET A 53 -36.16 6.66 -11.91
N LEU A 54 -36.56 5.49 -11.39
CA LEU A 54 -35.77 4.73 -10.41
C LEU A 54 -34.76 3.76 -11.03
N PHE A 55 -34.51 3.85 -12.35
CA PHE A 55 -33.49 3.07 -13.04
C PHE A 55 -32.15 2.96 -12.28
N PRO A 56 -31.54 4.05 -11.78
CA PRO A 56 -30.30 3.95 -11.00
C PRO A 56 -30.43 3.01 -9.78
N LEU A 57 -31.52 3.11 -9.01
CA LEU A 57 -31.73 2.26 -7.83
C LEU A 57 -31.98 0.79 -8.19
N ILE A 58 -32.64 0.54 -9.33
CA ILE A 58 -32.85 -0.82 -9.83
C ILE A 58 -31.51 -1.45 -10.24
N ILE A 59 -30.62 -0.68 -10.88
CA ILE A 59 -29.26 -1.11 -11.21
C ILE A 59 -28.51 -1.50 -9.93
N SER A 60 -28.54 -0.66 -8.89
CA SER A 60 -27.89 -0.97 -7.60
C SER A 60 -28.50 -2.20 -6.92
N SER A 61 -29.82 -2.38 -7.01
CA SER A 61 -30.53 -3.55 -6.45
C SER A 61 -30.10 -4.85 -7.12
N VAL A 62 -29.99 -4.86 -8.46
CA VAL A 62 -29.46 -6.01 -9.20
C VAL A 62 -27.96 -6.21 -8.93
N GLY A 63 -27.22 -5.12 -8.73
CA GLY A 63 -25.83 -5.13 -8.30
C GLY A 63 -25.62 -5.92 -7.00
N LEU A 64 -26.47 -5.70 -5.99
CA LEU A 64 -26.41 -6.46 -4.73
C LEU A 64 -26.61 -7.97 -4.96
N LEU A 65 -27.54 -8.36 -5.83
CA LEU A 65 -27.75 -9.78 -6.18
C LEU A 65 -26.55 -10.36 -6.93
N ALA A 66 -25.98 -9.62 -7.88
CA ALA A 66 -24.78 -10.04 -8.60
C ALA A 66 -23.57 -10.19 -7.67
N CYS A 67 -23.39 -9.27 -6.72
CA CYS A 67 -22.35 -9.32 -5.69
C CYS A 67 -22.56 -10.49 -4.73
N LEU A 68 -23.78 -10.79 -4.32
CA LEU A 68 -24.10 -11.95 -3.49
C LEU A 68 -23.67 -13.24 -4.20
N LEU A 69 -24.09 -13.43 -5.45
CA LEU A 69 -23.69 -14.59 -6.25
C LEU A 69 -22.17 -14.67 -6.43
N THR A 70 -21.51 -13.53 -6.65
CA THR A 70 -20.05 -13.46 -6.80
C THR A 70 -19.31 -13.87 -5.52
N THR A 71 -19.82 -13.45 -4.36
CA THR A 71 -19.23 -13.74 -3.04
C THR A 71 -19.14 -15.26 -2.79
N LEU A 72 -20.19 -16.01 -3.17
CA LEU A 72 -20.22 -17.48 -3.05
C LEU A 72 -19.07 -18.19 -3.78
N PHE A 73 -18.53 -17.59 -4.84
CA PHE A 73 -17.35 -18.14 -5.52
C PHE A 73 -16.08 -18.05 -4.67
N ALA A 74 -15.95 -17.07 -3.78
CA ALA A 74 -14.79 -16.97 -2.90
C ALA A 74 -15.01 -17.65 -1.55
N THR A 75 -16.26 -17.75 -1.07
CA THR A 75 -16.57 -18.29 0.26
C THR A 75 -16.88 -19.78 0.27
N ASP A 76 -17.55 -20.31 -0.77
CA ASP A 76 -18.08 -21.68 -0.75
C ASP A 76 -17.48 -22.57 -1.85
N PHE A 77 -17.38 -22.06 -3.09
CA PHE A 77 -17.03 -22.90 -4.24
C PHE A 77 -15.53 -23.13 -4.43
N PHE A 78 -14.69 -22.23 -3.91
CA PHE A 78 -13.23 -22.31 -4.07
C PHE A 78 -12.53 -22.07 -2.74
N GLU A 79 -11.55 -22.92 -2.43
CA GLU A 79 -10.69 -22.81 -1.25
C GLU A 79 -9.27 -22.43 -1.68
N ILE A 80 -8.65 -21.51 -0.95
CA ILE A 80 -7.26 -21.09 -1.15
C ILE A 80 -6.33 -22.06 -0.41
N LYS A 81 -5.40 -22.70 -1.14
CA LYS A 81 -4.43 -23.64 -0.56
C LYS A 81 -3.02 -23.07 -0.50
N LEU A 82 -2.69 -22.19 -1.44
CA LEU A 82 -1.37 -21.58 -1.58
C LEU A 82 -1.47 -20.06 -1.48
N VAL A 83 -0.45 -19.43 -0.87
CA VAL A 83 -0.36 -17.96 -0.72
C VAL A 83 -0.51 -17.22 -2.06
N LYS A 84 0.10 -17.74 -3.13
CA LYS A 84 0.01 -17.15 -4.48
C LYS A 84 -1.41 -17.12 -5.07
N GLU A 85 -2.37 -17.80 -4.47
CA GLU A 85 -3.75 -17.88 -4.94
C GLU A 85 -4.65 -16.80 -4.33
N ILE A 86 -4.20 -16.10 -3.27
CA ILE A 86 -4.96 -15.06 -2.56
C ILE A 86 -5.32 -13.91 -3.51
N GLU A 87 -4.32 -13.25 -4.10
CA GLU A 87 -4.57 -12.14 -5.01
C GLU A 87 -5.38 -12.55 -6.26
N PRO A 88 -5.10 -13.68 -6.94
CA PRO A 88 -5.97 -14.16 -8.02
C PRO A 88 -7.42 -14.39 -7.59
N ALA A 89 -7.67 -14.86 -6.37
CA ALA A 89 -9.02 -15.05 -5.85
C ALA A 89 -9.77 -13.72 -5.70
N LEU A 90 -9.13 -12.71 -5.10
CA LEU A 90 -9.69 -11.36 -4.96
C LEU A 90 -9.92 -10.70 -6.34
N LYS A 91 -9.00 -10.90 -7.29
CA LYS A 91 -9.19 -10.42 -8.68
C LYS A 91 -10.37 -11.09 -9.38
N LYS A 92 -10.55 -12.40 -9.18
CA LYS A 92 -11.69 -13.13 -9.76
C LYS A 92 -13.02 -12.55 -9.30
N GLN A 93 -13.11 -12.06 -8.06
CA GLN A 93 -14.32 -11.38 -7.57
C GLN A 93 -14.67 -10.14 -8.42
N LEU A 94 -13.69 -9.30 -8.78
CA LEU A 94 -13.92 -8.15 -9.67
C LEU A 94 -14.37 -8.58 -11.08
N VAL A 95 -13.75 -9.62 -11.63
CA VAL A 95 -14.09 -10.11 -12.98
C VAL A 95 -15.48 -10.74 -13.01
N ILE A 96 -15.80 -11.64 -12.07
CA ILE A 96 -17.08 -12.34 -12.00
C ILE A 96 -18.21 -11.33 -11.77
N SER A 97 -18.05 -10.42 -10.81
CA SER A 97 -19.07 -9.40 -10.55
C SER A 97 -19.29 -8.49 -11.76
N THR A 98 -18.22 -8.09 -12.47
CA THR A 98 -18.33 -7.29 -13.71
C THR A 98 -19.09 -8.03 -14.82
N VAL A 99 -18.80 -9.31 -15.03
CA VAL A 99 -19.47 -10.11 -16.07
C VAL A 99 -20.95 -10.32 -15.72
N LEU A 100 -21.24 -10.74 -14.50
CA LEU A 100 -22.61 -10.93 -14.02
C LEU A 100 -23.40 -9.62 -14.06
N MET A 101 -22.78 -8.52 -13.64
CA MET A 101 -23.43 -7.23 -13.63
C MET A 101 -23.65 -6.67 -15.04
N THR A 102 -22.77 -6.96 -16.01
CA THR A 102 -23.02 -6.61 -17.41
C THR A 102 -24.31 -7.26 -17.94
N VAL A 103 -24.54 -8.54 -17.61
CA VAL A 103 -25.78 -9.24 -17.93
C VAL A 103 -26.97 -8.65 -17.17
N GLY A 104 -26.79 -8.34 -15.89
CA GLY A 104 -27.81 -7.68 -15.06
C GLY A 104 -28.25 -6.32 -15.61
N ILE A 105 -27.30 -5.46 -15.99
CA ILE A 105 -27.56 -4.15 -16.60
C ILE A 105 -28.31 -4.32 -17.92
N ALA A 106 -27.97 -5.32 -18.74
CA ALA A 106 -28.71 -5.63 -19.95
C ALA A 106 -30.17 -5.98 -19.61
N ILE A 107 -30.41 -6.95 -18.73
CA ILE A 107 -31.77 -7.34 -18.34
C ILE A 107 -32.58 -6.13 -17.84
N VAL A 108 -32.01 -5.32 -16.95
CA VAL A 108 -32.66 -4.12 -16.41
C VAL A 108 -32.94 -3.08 -17.50
N SER A 109 -32.00 -2.85 -18.42
CA SER A 109 -32.17 -1.84 -19.48
C SER A 109 -33.27 -2.19 -20.48
N TRP A 110 -33.56 -3.46 -20.71
CA TRP A 110 -34.66 -3.89 -21.59
C TRP A 110 -36.01 -4.03 -20.89
N ILE A 111 -36.03 -4.23 -19.56
CA ILE A 111 -37.27 -4.39 -18.79
C ILE A 111 -37.75 -3.05 -18.19
N ALA A 112 -36.84 -2.26 -17.64
CA ALA A 112 -37.17 -1.08 -16.84
C ALA A 112 -37.23 0.23 -17.65
N LEU A 113 -36.68 0.25 -18.87
CA LEU A 113 -36.65 1.44 -19.73
C LEU A 113 -37.50 1.25 -20.99
N PRO A 114 -38.22 2.29 -21.43
CA PRO A 114 -38.87 2.28 -22.74
C PRO A 114 -37.83 2.26 -23.86
N SER A 115 -38.21 1.75 -25.04
CA SER A 115 -37.32 1.63 -26.21
C SER A 115 -36.78 2.97 -26.70
N THR A 116 -37.52 4.06 -26.50
CA THR A 116 -37.11 5.43 -26.82
C THR A 116 -37.70 6.38 -25.78
N PHE A 117 -36.89 7.34 -25.32
CA PHE A 117 -37.25 8.36 -24.33
C PHE A 117 -36.40 9.62 -24.58
N THR A 118 -36.62 10.67 -23.78
CA THR A 118 -35.82 11.90 -23.89
C THR A 118 -35.08 12.23 -22.61
N ILE A 119 -33.83 12.65 -22.76
CA ILE A 119 -32.98 13.10 -21.67
C ILE A 119 -32.69 14.59 -21.82
N PHE A 120 -32.74 15.31 -20.71
CA PHE A 120 -32.39 16.72 -20.65
C PHE A 120 -30.92 16.95 -21.06
N ASN A 121 -30.72 17.88 -22.00
CA ASN A 121 -29.42 18.28 -22.53
C ASN A 121 -29.37 19.80 -22.67
N PHE A 122 -28.99 20.50 -21.60
CA PHE A 122 -28.75 21.95 -21.58
C PHE A 122 -29.87 22.80 -22.24
N GLY A 123 -31.13 22.49 -21.92
CA GLY A 123 -32.30 23.21 -22.45
C GLY A 123 -33.05 22.48 -23.56
N GLU A 124 -32.46 21.45 -24.16
CA GLU A 124 -33.11 20.60 -25.17
C GLU A 124 -33.43 19.21 -24.62
N GLN A 125 -34.43 18.54 -25.20
CA GLN A 125 -34.78 17.15 -24.91
C GLN A 125 -34.17 16.25 -25.99
N LYS A 126 -33.08 15.57 -25.62
CA LYS A 126 -32.35 14.69 -26.53
C LYS A 126 -33.01 13.32 -26.58
N VAL A 127 -33.32 12.82 -27.77
CA VAL A 127 -33.87 11.47 -27.95
C VAL A 127 -32.78 10.42 -27.69
N VAL A 128 -33.04 9.50 -26.77
CA VAL A 128 -32.14 8.43 -26.35
C VAL A 128 -32.87 7.08 -26.41
N LYS A 129 -32.13 6.03 -26.74
CA LYS A 129 -32.62 4.64 -26.77
C LYS A 129 -32.11 3.85 -25.58
N ASN A 130 -32.86 2.84 -25.15
CA ASN A 130 -32.49 1.99 -24.02
C ASN A 130 -31.10 1.33 -24.16
N TRP A 131 -30.74 0.84 -25.35
CA TRP A 131 -29.41 0.24 -25.59
C TRP A 131 -28.26 1.25 -25.42
N GLN A 132 -28.52 2.54 -25.63
CA GLN A 132 -27.51 3.59 -25.43
C GLN A 132 -27.25 3.79 -23.94
N LEU A 133 -28.29 3.77 -23.10
CA LEU A 133 -28.11 3.79 -21.64
C LEU A 133 -27.46 2.52 -21.11
N PHE A 134 -27.80 1.35 -21.66
CA PHE A 134 -27.08 0.12 -21.37
C PHE A 134 -25.57 0.30 -21.58
N LEU A 135 -25.17 0.90 -22.70
CA LEU A 135 -23.75 1.19 -22.98
C LEU A 135 -23.17 2.25 -22.04
N CYS A 136 -23.94 3.26 -21.62
CA CYS A 136 -23.48 4.27 -20.65
C CYS A 136 -23.10 3.63 -19.31
N VAL A 137 -23.99 2.80 -18.74
CA VAL A 137 -23.72 2.09 -17.49
C VAL A 137 -22.59 1.08 -17.66
N SER A 138 -22.63 0.31 -18.76
CA SER A 138 -21.60 -0.71 -19.03
C SER A 138 -20.22 -0.09 -19.19
N VAL A 139 -20.07 1.04 -19.89
CA VAL A 139 -18.74 1.65 -20.07
C VAL A 139 -18.12 2.05 -18.73
N GLY A 140 -18.92 2.55 -17.80
CA GLY A 140 -18.46 2.88 -16.44
C GLY A 140 -18.07 1.64 -15.64
N LEU A 141 -18.87 0.57 -15.71
CA LEU A 141 -18.56 -0.71 -15.07
C LEU A 141 -17.22 -1.28 -15.58
N TRP A 142 -17.04 -1.34 -16.90
CA TRP A 142 -15.81 -1.86 -17.52
C TRP A 142 -14.61 -0.94 -17.29
N ALA A 143 -14.80 0.38 -17.23
CA ALA A 143 -13.74 1.30 -16.84
C ALA A 143 -13.28 1.05 -15.40
N GLY A 144 -14.19 0.76 -14.47
CA GLY A 144 -13.84 0.32 -13.11
C GLY A 144 -12.95 -0.92 -13.12
N LEU A 145 -13.32 -1.94 -13.91
CA LEU A 145 -12.50 -3.16 -14.04
C LEU A 145 -11.10 -2.85 -14.60
N ILE A 146 -11.00 -2.02 -15.65
CA ILE A 146 -9.72 -1.60 -16.24
C ILE A 146 -8.87 -0.87 -15.19
N ILE A 147 -9.46 0.08 -14.45
CA ILE A 147 -8.77 0.80 -13.37
C ILE A 147 -8.27 -0.19 -12.31
N GLY A 148 -9.06 -1.18 -11.92
CA GLY A 148 -8.65 -2.21 -10.96
C GLY A 148 -7.46 -3.05 -11.46
N PHE A 149 -7.47 -3.48 -12.73
CA PHE A 149 -6.37 -4.25 -13.31
C PHE A 149 -5.07 -3.44 -13.42
N VAL A 150 -5.16 -2.19 -13.87
CA VAL A 150 -3.99 -1.32 -13.98
C VAL A 150 -3.45 -0.97 -12.60
N THR A 151 -4.34 -0.66 -11.66
CA THR A 151 -3.92 -0.35 -10.28
C THR A 151 -3.18 -1.55 -9.68
N LYS A 152 -3.72 -2.77 -9.84
CA LYS A 152 -3.03 -3.99 -9.42
C LYS A 152 -1.63 -4.12 -10.02
N TYR A 153 -1.47 -3.86 -11.32
CA TYR A 153 -0.17 -3.98 -11.99
C TYR A 153 0.89 -3.03 -11.40
N TYR A 154 0.47 -1.85 -10.95
CA TYR A 154 1.36 -0.86 -10.34
C TYR A 154 1.50 -1.00 -8.82
N THR A 155 0.70 -1.81 -8.12
CA THR A 155 0.77 -1.93 -6.65
C THR A 155 1.11 -3.31 -6.12
N SER A 156 0.92 -4.38 -6.91
CA SER A 156 1.28 -5.74 -6.49
C SER A 156 2.76 -6.04 -6.73
N ASN A 157 3.40 -6.66 -5.73
CA ASN A 157 4.78 -7.12 -5.78
C ASN A 157 5.04 -8.29 -6.74
N ALA A 158 3.98 -8.86 -7.32
CA ALA A 158 4.08 -9.91 -8.33
C ALA A 158 4.55 -9.37 -9.71
N TYR A 159 4.58 -8.05 -9.91
CA TYR A 159 4.91 -7.42 -11.18
C TYR A 159 6.18 -6.57 -11.11
N SER A 160 6.83 -6.43 -12.27
CA SER A 160 8.07 -5.65 -12.44
C SER A 160 8.01 -4.23 -11.88
N PRO A 161 6.95 -3.41 -12.04
CA PRO A 161 6.98 -2.03 -11.57
C PRO A 161 7.29 -1.90 -10.06
N VAL A 162 6.69 -2.75 -9.22
CA VAL A 162 6.94 -2.75 -7.76
C VAL A 162 8.26 -3.43 -7.42
N GLN A 163 8.67 -4.44 -8.19
CA GLN A 163 9.96 -5.12 -8.02
C GLN A 163 11.14 -4.19 -8.34
N ASP A 164 11.00 -3.32 -9.36
CA ASP A 164 12.02 -2.33 -9.74
C ASP A 164 12.20 -1.27 -8.64
N VAL A 165 11.09 -0.83 -8.04
CA VAL A 165 11.10 0.06 -6.88
C VAL A 165 11.83 -0.63 -5.70
N ALA A 166 11.54 -1.91 -5.44
CA ALA A 166 12.24 -2.67 -4.40
C ALA A 166 13.74 -2.83 -4.69
N ASP A 167 14.15 -3.12 -5.93
CA ASP A 167 15.56 -3.23 -6.31
C ASP A 167 16.31 -1.90 -6.16
N SER A 168 15.64 -0.77 -6.39
CA SER A 168 16.23 0.57 -6.23
C SER A 168 16.74 0.83 -4.80
N CYS A 169 16.17 0.16 -3.79
CA CYS A 169 16.60 0.26 -2.39
C CYS A 169 18.07 -0.15 -2.18
N ARG A 170 18.67 -0.92 -3.10
CA ARG A 170 20.10 -1.27 -3.08
C ARG A 170 21.02 -0.05 -3.11
N THR A 171 20.53 1.07 -3.61
CA THR A 171 21.28 2.33 -3.74
C THR A 171 20.88 3.40 -2.72
N GLY A 172 19.95 3.08 -1.80
CA GLY A 172 19.55 3.94 -0.68
C GLY A 172 18.11 4.44 -0.77
N ALA A 173 17.70 5.20 0.26
CA ALA A 173 16.33 5.71 0.37
C ALA A 173 15.98 6.76 -0.70
N ALA A 174 16.96 7.53 -1.18
CA ALA A 174 16.71 8.60 -2.15
C ALA A 174 16.25 8.07 -3.52
N THR A 175 16.93 7.06 -4.05
CA THR A 175 16.55 6.40 -5.31
C THR A 175 15.20 5.71 -5.17
N ASN A 176 14.94 5.10 -4.01
CA ASN A 176 13.66 4.50 -3.70
C ASN A 176 12.49 5.48 -3.80
N VAL A 177 12.61 6.65 -3.17
CA VAL A 177 11.58 7.71 -3.26
C VAL A 177 11.40 8.17 -4.71
N ILE A 178 12.49 8.38 -5.46
CA ILE A 178 12.42 8.83 -6.87
C ILE A 178 11.69 7.80 -7.74
N PHE A 179 12.01 6.51 -7.61
CA PHE A 179 11.33 5.45 -8.37
C PHE A 179 9.85 5.33 -7.97
N GLY A 180 9.54 5.47 -6.68
CA GLY A 180 8.16 5.50 -6.19
C GLY A 180 7.33 6.64 -6.78
N LEU A 181 7.85 7.87 -6.74
CA LEU A 181 7.22 9.06 -7.34
C LEU A 181 6.97 8.84 -8.84
N ALA A 182 8.00 8.41 -9.57
CA ALA A 182 7.90 8.17 -11.01
C ALA A 182 6.86 7.09 -11.35
N LEU A 183 6.75 6.06 -10.52
CA LEU A 183 5.75 4.99 -10.68
C LEU A 183 4.33 5.51 -10.44
N GLY A 184 4.13 6.35 -9.42
CA GLY A 184 2.87 7.08 -9.18
C GLY A 184 2.45 7.88 -10.41
N TYR A 185 3.35 8.70 -10.96
CA TYR A 185 3.10 9.54 -12.15
C TYR A 185 2.77 8.71 -13.38
N LYS A 186 3.42 7.55 -13.55
CA LYS A 186 3.16 6.65 -14.69
C LYS A 186 1.81 5.93 -14.54
N SER A 187 1.38 5.64 -13.32
CA SER A 187 0.18 4.84 -13.04
C SER A 187 -1.13 5.52 -13.46
N VAL A 188 -1.16 6.86 -13.57
CA VAL A 188 -2.38 7.63 -13.87
C VAL A 188 -2.80 7.54 -15.34
N ILE A 189 -1.89 7.19 -16.25
CA ILE A 189 -2.08 7.30 -17.71
C ILE A 189 -3.30 6.49 -18.18
N ILE A 190 -3.33 5.18 -17.90
CA ILE A 190 -4.41 4.31 -18.38
C ILE A 190 -5.74 4.59 -17.66
N PRO A 191 -5.79 4.79 -16.32
CA PRO A 191 -7.01 5.21 -15.63
C PRO A 191 -7.63 6.48 -16.21
N ILE A 192 -6.82 7.51 -16.52
CA ILE A 192 -7.33 8.75 -17.14
C ILE A 192 -7.91 8.47 -18.52
N PHE A 193 -7.28 7.63 -19.35
CA PHE A 193 -7.87 7.22 -20.63
C PHE A 193 -9.18 6.45 -20.46
N ALA A 194 -9.28 5.55 -19.46
CA ALA A 194 -10.50 4.81 -19.17
C ALA A 194 -11.65 5.76 -18.75
N ILE A 195 -11.35 6.76 -17.91
CA ILE A 195 -12.31 7.80 -17.52
C ILE A 195 -12.70 8.65 -18.73
N ALA A 196 -11.74 9.09 -19.54
CA ALA A 196 -11.99 9.91 -20.73
C ALA A 196 -12.89 9.20 -21.76
N ILE A 197 -12.64 7.92 -22.03
CA ILE A 197 -13.49 7.09 -22.90
C ILE A 197 -14.90 6.96 -22.29
N SER A 198 -14.99 6.73 -20.97
CA SER A 198 -16.28 6.63 -20.28
C SER A 198 -17.07 7.92 -20.39
N ILE A 199 -16.43 9.07 -20.17
CA ILE A 199 -17.04 10.40 -20.36
C ILE A 199 -17.50 10.55 -21.81
N PHE A 200 -16.62 10.33 -22.78
CA PHE A 200 -16.94 10.53 -24.19
C PHE A 200 -18.14 9.69 -24.64
N VAL A 201 -18.15 8.39 -24.34
CA VAL A 201 -19.22 7.47 -24.72
C VAL A 201 -20.54 7.84 -24.03
N SER A 202 -20.50 8.01 -22.71
CA SER A 202 -21.71 8.24 -21.92
C SER A 202 -22.33 9.62 -22.18
N PHE A 203 -21.51 10.67 -22.28
CA PHE A 203 -21.95 12.01 -22.64
C PHE A 203 -22.54 12.03 -24.06
N SER A 204 -21.86 11.41 -25.03
CA SER A 204 -22.31 11.38 -26.43
C SER A 204 -23.65 10.67 -26.59
N PHE A 205 -23.97 9.70 -25.73
CA PHE A 205 -25.26 9.01 -25.75
C PHE A 205 -26.34 9.74 -24.97
N ALA A 206 -26.12 10.08 -23.70
CA ALA A 206 -27.17 10.58 -22.81
C ALA A 206 -26.78 11.81 -21.97
N ALA A 207 -25.86 12.64 -22.47
CA ALA A 207 -25.43 13.88 -21.80
C ALA A 207 -25.06 13.63 -20.32
N MET A 208 -25.45 14.52 -19.42
CA MET A 208 -25.14 14.41 -17.99
C MET A 208 -25.77 13.21 -17.30
N TYR A 209 -26.95 12.78 -17.76
CA TYR A 209 -27.57 11.57 -17.22
C TYR A 209 -26.73 10.33 -17.57
N GLY A 210 -26.23 10.25 -18.81
CA GLY A 210 -25.31 9.21 -19.26
C GLY A 210 -24.07 9.12 -18.39
N VAL A 211 -23.42 10.25 -18.12
CA VAL A 211 -22.23 10.32 -17.27
C VAL A 211 -22.56 9.90 -15.83
N ALA A 212 -23.68 10.36 -15.27
CA ALA A 212 -24.11 9.97 -13.92
C ALA A 212 -24.36 8.46 -13.79
N VAL A 213 -25.06 7.86 -14.76
CA VAL A 213 -25.30 6.41 -14.74
C VAL A 213 -24.06 5.60 -15.07
N ALA A 214 -23.06 6.18 -15.76
CA ALA A 214 -21.74 5.56 -15.91
C ALA A 214 -20.98 5.55 -14.57
N ALA A 215 -21.04 6.63 -13.78
CA ALA A 215 -20.49 6.64 -12.43
C ALA A 215 -21.13 5.56 -11.56
N LEU A 216 -22.47 5.44 -11.62
CA LEU A 216 -23.20 4.39 -10.92
C LEU A 216 -22.89 3.00 -11.46
N GLY A 217 -22.62 2.86 -12.75
CA GLY A 217 -22.16 1.62 -13.37
C GLY A 217 -20.82 1.15 -12.79
N MET A 218 -19.88 2.06 -12.59
CA MET A 218 -18.60 1.78 -11.92
C MET A 218 -18.80 1.30 -10.47
N LEU A 219 -19.79 1.86 -9.78
CA LEU A 219 -20.15 1.50 -8.40
C LEU A 219 -21.26 0.42 -8.31
N SER A 220 -21.69 -0.15 -9.42
CA SER A 220 -22.80 -1.10 -9.41
C SER A 220 -22.46 -2.42 -8.70
N THR A 221 -21.17 -2.72 -8.58
CA THR A 221 -20.62 -3.85 -7.84
C THR A 221 -19.95 -3.43 -6.53
N ILE A 222 -20.36 -2.30 -5.95
CA ILE A 222 -19.78 -1.71 -4.73
C ILE A 222 -19.71 -2.67 -3.54
N ALA A 223 -20.68 -3.59 -3.38
CA ALA A 223 -20.64 -4.55 -2.28
C ALA A 223 -19.44 -5.50 -2.40
N THR A 224 -19.12 -5.99 -3.60
CA THR A 224 -17.90 -6.77 -3.84
C THR A 224 -16.64 -5.91 -3.70
N GLY A 225 -16.68 -4.65 -4.19
CA GLY A 225 -15.58 -3.70 -4.04
C GLY A 225 -15.21 -3.44 -2.57
N LEU A 226 -16.21 -3.12 -1.75
CA LEU A 226 -16.07 -2.93 -0.30
C LEU A 226 -15.59 -4.20 0.40
N ALA A 227 -16.09 -5.37 0.02
CA ALA A 227 -15.68 -6.63 0.64
C ALA A 227 -14.19 -6.92 0.43
N ILE A 228 -13.66 -6.71 -0.78
CA ILE A 228 -12.24 -6.92 -1.06
C ILE A 228 -11.35 -5.81 -0.49
N ASP A 229 -11.86 -4.58 -0.34
CA ASP A 229 -11.13 -3.47 0.26
C ASP A 229 -11.04 -3.64 1.78
N ALA A 230 -12.18 -3.82 2.45
CA ALA A 230 -12.25 -4.05 3.90
C ALA A 230 -11.52 -5.32 4.36
N TYR A 231 -11.34 -6.31 3.47
CA TYR A 231 -10.52 -7.48 3.72
C TYR A 231 -9.06 -7.12 4.10
N GLY A 232 -8.51 -6.03 3.54
CA GLY A 232 -7.14 -5.61 3.80
C GLY A 232 -6.89 -5.22 5.26
N PRO A 233 -7.56 -4.17 5.79
CA PRO A 233 -7.35 -3.73 7.18
C PRO A 233 -7.72 -4.79 8.23
N ILE A 234 -8.64 -5.71 7.91
CA ILE A 234 -8.94 -6.88 8.75
C ILE A 234 -7.73 -7.83 8.80
N SER A 235 -7.09 -8.07 7.66
CA SER A 235 -5.91 -8.93 7.55
C SER A 235 -4.69 -8.32 8.23
N ASP A 236 -4.52 -7.00 8.12
CA ASP A 236 -3.47 -6.25 8.81
C ASP A 236 -3.62 -6.36 10.34
N ASN A 237 -4.82 -6.07 10.86
CA ASN A 237 -5.12 -6.25 12.27
C ASN A 237 -4.89 -7.67 12.77
N ALA A 238 -5.25 -8.69 11.97
CA ALA A 238 -4.98 -10.08 12.31
C ALA A 238 -3.47 -10.35 12.46
N GLY A 239 -2.64 -9.77 11.59
CA GLY A 239 -1.18 -9.82 11.70
C GLY A 239 -0.66 -9.12 12.95
N GLY A 240 -1.15 -7.90 13.23
CA GLY A 240 -0.78 -7.15 14.43
C GLY A 240 -1.14 -7.90 15.73
N ILE A 241 -2.33 -8.50 15.78
CA ILE A 241 -2.77 -9.34 16.92
C ILE A 241 -1.87 -10.57 17.07
N ALA A 242 -1.54 -11.26 15.98
CA ALA A 242 -0.68 -12.44 16.02
C ALA A 242 0.71 -12.13 16.61
N GLU A 243 1.29 -11.00 16.22
CA GLU A 243 2.59 -10.53 16.73
C GLU A 243 2.49 -10.14 18.22
N MET A 244 1.48 -9.35 18.59
CA MET A 244 1.26 -8.93 19.98
C MET A 244 0.97 -10.08 20.94
N ALA A 245 0.34 -11.15 20.45
CA ALA A 245 0.05 -12.36 21.21
C ALA A 245 1.24 -13.34 21.28
N GLY A 246 2.39 -13.02 20.67
CA GLY A 246 3.56 -13.90 20.65
C GLY A 246 3.30 -15.23 19.96
N MET A 247 2.42 -15.24 18.96
CA MET A 247 2.08 -16.46 18.21
C MET A 247 3.26 -16.91 17.33
N SER A 248 3.18 -18.13 16.80
CA SER A 248 4.26 -18.68 15.98
C SER A 248 4.50 -17.86 14.71
N HIS A 249 5.76 -17.78 14.27
CA HIS A 249 6.18 -17.11 13.03
C HIS A 249 5.38 -17.55 11.79
N ARG A 250 4.94 -18.82 11.74
CA ARG A 250 4.11 -19.35 10.65
C ARG A 250 2.72 -18.68 10.54
N ILE A 251 2.17 -18.18 11.65
CA ILE A 251 0.92 -17.41 11.64
C ILE A 251 1.19 -16.03 11.04
N ARG A 252 2.28 -15.38 11.44
CA ARG A 252 2.70 -14.09 10.90
C ARG A 252 2.96 -14.15 9.39
N GLU A 253 3.67 -15.17 8.91
CA GLU A 253 3.90 -15.39 7.46
C GLU A 253 2.58 -15.53 6.67
N ARG A 254 1.56 -16.14 7.26
CA ARG A 254 0.24 -16.26 6.63
C ARG A 254 -0.49 -14.92 6.61
N THR A 255 -0.51 -14.19 7.72
CA THR A 255 -1.18 -12.88 7.78
C THR A 255 -0.48 -11.86 6.90
N ASP A 256 0.84 -11.88 6.82
CA ASP A 256 1.65 -11.01 5.95
C ASP A 256 1.32 -11.23 4.46
N ALA A 257 0.98 -12.44 4.08
CA ALA A 257 0.54 -12.77 2.73
C ALA A 257 -0.88 -12.25 2.42
N LEU A 258 -1.77 -12.27 3.41
CA LEU A 258 -3.13 -11.73 3.30
C LEU A 258 -3.10 -10.20 3.24
N ASP A 259 -2.30 -9.57 4.10
CA ASP A 259 -2.10 -8.13 4.15
C ASP A 259 -1.48 -7.58 2.85
N ALA A 260 -0.45 -8.22 2.30
CA ALA A 260 0.12 -7.82 1.01
C ALA A 260 -0.94 -7.79 -0.12
N ALA A 261 -1.87 -8.75 -0.13
CA ALA A 261 -2.99 -8.75 -1.06
C ALA A 261 -4.01 -7.64 -0.73
N GLY A 262 -4.26 -7.38 0.56
CA GLY A 262 -5.07 -6.28 1.08
C GLY A 262 -4.57 -4.90 0.66
N ASN A 263 -3.26 -4.68 0.68
CA ASN A 263 -2.64 -3.44 0.21
C ASN A 263 -2.95 -3.16 -1.26
N THR A 264 -2.95 -4.21 -2.08
CA THR A 264 -3.35 -4.13 -3.49
C THR A 264 -4.85 -3.82 -3.63
N THR A 265 -5.73 -4.48 -2.88
CA THR A 265 -7.18 -4.26 -3.00
C THR A 265 -7.62 -2.90 -2.50
N ALA A 266 -7.01 -2.38 -1.44
CA ALA A 266 -7.28 -1.02 -0.98
C ALA A 266 -6.82 0.05 -1.98
N ALA A 267 -5.74 -0.19 -2.74
CA ALA A 267 -5.40 0.69 -3.86
C ALA A 267 -6.45 0.63 -4.99
N ILE A 268 -6.98 -0.57 -5.27
CA ILE A 268 -8.07 -0.75 -6.24
C ILE A 268 -9.32 0.01 -5.79
N GLY A 269 -9.74 -0.13 -4.53
CA GLY A 269 -10.89 0.56 -3.96
C GLY A 269 -10.79 2.08 -4.11
N LYS A 270 -9.64 2.67 -3.75
CA LYS A 270 -9.36 4.10 -4.01
C LYS A 270 -9.44 4.44 -5.50
N GLY A 271 -8.97 3.56 -6.39
CA GLY A 271 -9.13 3.74 -7.84
C GLY A 271 -10.58 3.82 -8.30
N PHE A 272 -11.47 3.01 -7.72
CA PHE A 272 -12.91 3.06 -7.98
C PHE A 272 -13.54 4.34 -7.42
N ALA A 273 -13.17 4.74 -6.20
CA ALA A 273 -13.63 5.99 -5.59
C ALA A 273 -13.27 7.18 -6.49
N ILE A 274 -12.00 7.34 -6.88
CA ILE A 274 -11.52 8.42 -7.75
C ILE A 274 -12.22 8.40 -9.12
N GLY A 275 -12.30 7.22 -9.75
CA GLY A 275 -12.91 7.10 -11.08
C GLY A 275 -14.40 7.46 -11.09
N SER A 276 -15.13 7.02 -10.08
CA SER A 276 -16.56 7.33 -9.93
C SER A 276 -16.77 8.78 -9.51
N ALA A 277 -15.95 9.31 -8.59
CA ALA A 277 -15.92 10.71 -8.19
C ALA A 277 -15.72 11.65 -9.39
N ALA A 278 -14.83 11.29 -10.31
CA ALA A 278 -14.60 12.08 -11.52
C ALA A 278 -15.84 12.15 -12.43
N LEU A 279 -16.49 11.01 -12.65
CA LEU A 279 -17.71 10.92 -13.47
C LEU A 279 -18.88 11.65 -12.81
N VAL A 280 -19.13 11.42 -11.52
CA VAL A 280 -20.24 12.06 -10.82
C VAL A 280 -20.03 13.57 -10.67
N SER A 281 -18.81 14.02 -10.39
CA SER A 281 -18.48 15.45 -10.32
C SER A 281 -18.75 16.14 -11.65
N LEU A 282 -18.43 15.50 -12.78
CA LEU A 282 -18.76 16.02 -14.11
C LEU A 282 -20.28 16.11 -14.32
N ALA A 283 -21.03 15.08 -13.92
CA ALA A 283 -22.48 15.06 -14.03
C ALA A 283 -23.14 16.16 -13.18
N LEU A 284 -22.72 16.30 -11.92
CA LEU A 284 -23.15 17.36 -11.01
C LEU A 284 -22.75 18.74 -11.50
N PHE A 285 -21.57 18.88 -12.12
CA PHE A 285 -21.13 20.12 -12.72
C PHE A 285 -22.08 20.56 -13.85
N GLY A 286 -22.44 19.66 -14.78
CA GLY A 286 -23.40 19.99 -15.83
C GLY A 286 -24.81 20.28 -15.29
N ALA A 287 -25.24 19.56 -14.25
CA ALA A 287 -26.49 19.86 -13.55
C ALA A 287 -26.46 21.23 -12.87
N PHE A 288 -25.34 21.60 -12.25
CA PHE A 288 -25.11 22.92 -11.65
C PHE A 288 -25.20 24.04 -12.69
N VAL A 289 -24.51 23.92 -13.83
CA VAL A 289 -24.55 24.91 -14.93
C VAL A 289 -25.99 25.18 -15.36
N SER A 290 -26.77 24.11 -15.53
CA SER A 290 -28.18 24.21 -15.91
C SER A 290 -29.02 24.85 -14.82
N ARG A 291 -28.83 24.45 -13.56
CA ARG A 291 -29.60 24.95 -12.41
C ARG A 291 -29.29 26.41 -12.07
N ALA A 292 -28.06 26.84 -12.32
CA ALA A 292 -27.57 28.20 -12.14
C ALA A 292 -27.97 29.13 -13.30
N GLY A 293 -28.58 28.61 -14.37
CA GLY A 293 -28.99 29.41 -15.53
C GLY A 293 -27.81 29.89 -16.38
N VAL A 294 -26.67 29.21 -16.31
CA VAL A 294 -25.49 29.54 -17.11
C VAL A 294 -25.67 28.97 -18.52
N THR A 295 -25.68 29.85 -19.52
CA THR A 295 -25.93 29.46 -20.92
C THR A 295 -24.77 28.70 -21.53
N THR A 296 -23.54 29.12 -21.26
CA THR A 296 -22.32 28.48 -21.77
C THR A 296 -21.17 28.75 -20.80
N VAL A 297 -20.39 27.71 -20.49
CA VAL A 297 -19.15 27.85 -19.73
C VAL A 297 -18.00 28.02 -20.72
N ASP A 298 -17.66 29.26 -21.02
CA ASP A 298 -16.54 29.58 -21.92
C ASP A 298 -15.24 29.76 -21.13
N VAL A 299 -14.29 28.83 -21.36
CA VAL A 299 -12.98 28.79 -20.73
C VAL A 299 -12.16 30.05 -21.01
N LEU A 300 -12.38 30.73 -22.14
CA LEU A 300 -11.62 31.93 -22.51
C LEU A 300 -12.17 33.22 -21.87
N THR A 301 -13.18 33.12 -21.01
CA THR A 301 -13.67 34.27 -20.25
C THR A 301 -12.88 34.48 -18.96
N PRO A 302 -12.63 35.74 -18.54
CA PRO A 302 -11.85 36.03 -17.33
C PRO A 302 -12.41 35.34 -16.09
N LYS A 303 -13.73 35.38 -15.90
CA LYS A 303 -14.40 34.77 -14.72
C LYS A 303 -14.17 33.27 -14.64
N VAL A 304 -14.30 32.55 -15.75
CA VAL A 304 -14.14 31.08 -15.78
C VAL A 304 -12.68 30.70 -15.66
N PHE A 305 -11.78 31.39 -16.36
CA PHE A 305 -10.35 31.05 -16.35
C PHE A 305 -9.70 31.26 -14.98
N ILE A 306 -10.01 32.36 -14.27
CA ILE A 306 -9.51 32.55 -12.90
C ILE A 306 -10.07 31.47 -11.95
N GLY A 307 -11.32 31.06 -12.15
CA GLY A 307 -11.92 29.96 -11.41
C GLY A 307 -11.19 28.65 -11.67
N LEU A 308 -10.88 28.38 -12.94
CA LEU A 308 -10.19 27.15 -13.37
C LEU A 308 -8.81 27.00 -12.73
N ILE A 309 -7.97 28.03 -12.79
CA ILE A 309 -6.62 27.98 -12.22
C ILE A 309 -6.65 27.91 -10.69
N VAL A 310 -7.56 28.65 -10.03
CA VAL A 310 -7.73 28.58 -8.57
C VAL A 310 -8.24 27.20 -8.17
N GLY A 311 -9.23 26.67 -8.88
CA GLY A 311 -9.78 25.34 -8.65
C GLY A 311 -8.74 24.23 -8.78
N ALA A 312 -7.87 24.31 -9.79
CA ALA A 312 -6.78 23.36 -9.98
C ALA A 312 -5.73 23.39 -8.85
N MET A 313 -5.58 24.52 -8.15
CA MET A 313 -4.67 24.65 -7.01
C MET A 313 -5.25 24.06 -5.72
N LEU A 314 -6.59 24.01 -5.56
CA LEU A 314 -7.23 23.56 -4.31
C LEU A 314 -6.80 22.16 -3.84
N PRO A 315 -6.67 21.13 -4.70
CA PRO A 315 -6.17 19.83 -4.28
C PRO A 315 -4.76 19.90 -3.66
N TYR A 316 -3.87 20.74 -4.21
CA TYR A 316 -2.53 20.92 -3.66
C TYR A 316 -2.55 21.61 -2.30
N TRP A 317 -3.43 22.60 -2.12
CA TRP A 317 -3.60 23.26 -0.83
C TRP A 317 -4.17 22.30 0.22
N PHE A 318 -5.18 21.50 -0.15
CA PHE A 318 -5.73 20.45 0.70
C PHE A 318 -4.63 19.47 1.14
N SER A 319 -3.83 18.96 0.19
CA SER A 319 -2.75 18.02 0.46
C SER A 319 -1.64 18.60 1.31
N ALA A 320 -1.27 19.87 1.11
CA ALA A 320 -0.27 20.54 1.93
C ALA A 320 -0.69 20.61 3.41
N MET A 321 -1.98 20.84 3.68
CA MET A 321 -2.51 20.83 5.05
C MET A 321 -2.47 19.42 5.64
N THR A 322 -3.02 18.42 4.96
CA THR A 322 -3.10 17.05 5.48
C THR A 322 -1.72 16.43 5.69
N MET A 323 -0.80 16.57 4.74
CA MET A 323 0.57 16.05 4.85
C MET A 323 1.34 16.72 6.01
N LYS A 324 1.19 18.03 6.18
CA LYS A 324 1.83 18.75 7.30
C LYS A 324 1.28 18.31 8.65
N SER A 325 -0.04 18.11 8.75
CA SER A 325 -0.69 17.64 9.98
C SER A 325 -0.23 16.23 10.36
N VAL A 326 -0.15 15.30 9.40
CA VAL A 326 0.41 13.96 9.60
C VAL A 326 1.88 14.04 10.02
N GLY A 327 2.71 14.81 9.31
CA GLY A 327 4.14 14.95 9.65
C GLY A 327 4.38 15.51 11.05
N SER A 328 3.56 16.47 11.47
CA SER A 328 3.63 17.05 12.83
C SER A 328 3.20 16.06 13.91
N ALA A 329 2.15 15.27 13.65
CA ALA A 329 1.69 14.23 14.57
C ALA A 329 2.70 13.06 14.67
N ALA A 330 3.26 12.63 13.53
CA ALA A 330 4.26 11.58 13.45
C ALA A 330 5.55 11.97 14.21
N LEU A 331 5.99 13.22 14.11
CA LEU A 331 7.17 13.69 14.86
C LEU A 331 6.96 13.59 16.37
N LYS A 332 5.79 14.03 16.87
CA LYS A 332 5.43 13.87 18.29
C LYS A 332 5.35 12.41 18.72
N MET A 333 4.80 11.56 17.86
CA MET A 333 4.71 10.12 18.11
C MET A 333 6.11 9.49 18.23
N VAL A 334 7.03 9.84 17.33
CA VAL A 334 8.42 9.37 17.39
C VAL A 334 9.13 9.82 18.66
N GLU A 335 8.94 11.08 19.07
CA GLU A 335 9.50 11.62 20.32
C GLU A 335 8.96 10.88 21.54
N GLU A 336 7.65 10.60 21.59
CA GLU A 336 7.03 9.86 22.70
C GLU A 336 7.50 8.40 22.76
N VAL A 337 7.53 7.71 21.62
CA VAL A 337 8.05 6.32 21.55
C VAL A 337 9.51 6.27 22.00
N ARG A 338 10.35 7.22 21.56
CA ARG A 338 11.75 7.35 22.02
C ARG A 338 11.82 7.62 23.53
N ARG A 339 10.98 8.51 24.05
CA ARG A 339 10.92 8.81 25.48
C ARG A 339 10.63 7.54 26.27
N GLN A 340 9.62 6.77 25.89
CA GLN A 340 9.26 5.54 26.60
C GLN A 340 10.40 4.50 26.57
N PHE A 341 11.01 4.25 25.40
CA PHE A 341 12.15 3.33 25.32
C PHE A 341 13.36 3.77 26.14
N ASN A 342 13.63 5.07 26.22
CA ASN A 342 14.79 5.60 26.92
C ASN A 342 14.58 5.76 28.44
N THR A 343 13.32 5.87 28.90
CA THR A 343 13.01 6.25 30.30
C THR A 343 12.31 5.18 31.11
N ILE A 344 11.62 4.21 30.49
CA ILE A 344 10.92 3.13 31.20
C ILE A 344 11.85 1.91 31.32
N PRO A 345 12.38 1.60 32.52
CA PRO A 345 13.28 0.47 32.70
C PRO A 345 12.55 -0.86 32.45
N GLY A 346 13.20 -1.81 31.77
CA GLY A 346 12.63 -3.13 31.50
C GLY A 346 11.75 -3.20 30.26
N LEU A 347 11.53 -2.09 29.54
CA LEU A 347 10.63 -2.04 28.39
C LEU A 347 11.22 -2.70 27.14
N MET A 348 12.50 -2.45 26.85
CA MET A 348 13.20 -3.10 25.73
C MET A 348 13.38 -4.60 25.99
N GLU A 349 13.56 -4.96 27.25
CA GLU A 349 13.70 -6.33 27.74
C GLU A 349 12.36 -7.09 27.77
N GLY A 350 11.23 -6.39 27.55
CA GLY A 350 9.89 -6.98 27.55
C GLY A 350 9.34 -7.34 28.93
N THR A 351 9.96 -6.82 29.99
CA THR A 351 9.56 -7.06 31.40
C THR A 351 8.62 -5.97 31.94
N ALA A 352 8.62 -4.78 31.34
CA ALA A 352 7.70 -3.69 31.62
C ALA A 352 6.68 -3.51 30.49
N LYS A 353 5.47 -3.03 30.83
CA LYS A 353 4.44 -2.71 29.84
C LYS A 353 4.60 -1.26 29.33
N PRO A 354 4.47 -1.02 28.01
CA PRO A 354 4.45 0.33 27.47
C PRO A 354 3.16 1.08 27.83
N ASP A 355 3.21 2.40 27.74
CA ASP A 355 2.05 3.26 27.83
C ASP A 355 1.45 3.50 26.45
N TYR A 356 0.46 2.69 26.11
CA TYR A 356 -0.28 2.80 24.85
C TYR A 356 -1.20 4.03 24.81
N ALA A 357 -1.71 4.48 25.95
CA ALA A 357 -2.74 5.52 26.02
C ALA A 357 -2.20 6.86 25.53
N THR A 358 -0.96 7.20 25.90
CA THR A 358 -0.32 8.45 25.45
C THR A 358 -0.17 8.49 23.93
N CYS A 359 0.22 7.39 23.29
CA CYS A 359 0.29 7.31 21.82
C CYS A 359 -1.09 7.54 21.18
N VAL A 360 -2.14 6.90 21.72
CA VAL A 360 -3.53 7.09 21.24
C VAL A 360 -3.99 8.53 21.43
N THR A 361 -3.67 9.18 22.56
CA THR A 361 -4.01 10.58 22.79
C THR A 361 -3.34 11.51 21.79
N ILE A 362 -2.05 11.28 21.45
CA ILE A 362 -1.33 12.10 20.46
C ILE A 362 -2.04 12.08 19.10
N SER A 363 -2.39 10.89 18.59
CA SER A 363 -3.08 10.76 17.30
C SER A 363 -4.51 11.29 17.36
N THR A 364 -5.22 11.10 18.48
CA THR A 364 -6.59 11.59 18.69
C THR A 364 -6.65 13.12 18.72
N ASP A 365 -5.81 13.77 19.53
CA ASP A 365 -5.79 15.23 19.65
C ASP A 365 -5.39 15.89 18.33
N ALA A 366 -4.41 15.30 17.63
CA ALA A 366 -3.97 15.79 16.33
C ALA A 366 -5.08 15.65 15.27
N SER A 367 -5.69 14.47 15.14
CA SER A 367 -6.71 14.22 14.11
C SER A 367 -7.95 15.11 14.29
N ILE A 368 -8.49 15.25 15.49
CA ILE A 368 -9.68 16.06 15.76
C ILE A 368 -9.43 17.55 15.52
N LYS A 369 -8.25 18.05 15.90
CA LYS A 369 -7.89 19.45 15.69
C LYS A 369 -7.62 19.76 14.22
N GLU A 370 -6.83 18.91 13.57
CA GLU A 370 -6.27 19.17 12.25
C GLU A 370 -7.20 18.78 11.10
N MET A 371 -8.30 18.04 11.35
CA MET A 371 -9.32 17.79 10.32
C MET A 371 -10.16 19.02 9.97
N ILE A 372 -10.23 20.02 10.87
CA ILE A 372 -11.11 21.18 10.71
C ILE A 372 -10.68 22.08 9.53
N PRO A 373 -9.41 22.50 9.38
CA PRO A 373 -9.02 23.39 8.28
C PRO A 373 -9.22 22.80 6.88
N PRO A 374 -8.83 21.53 6.58
CA PRO A 374 -9.12 20.93 5.28
C PRO A 374 -10.62 20.80 5.01
N GLY A 375 -11.42 20.42 6.01
CA GLY A 375 -12.88 20.36 5.88
C GLY A 375 -13.50 21.74 5.62
N ALA A 376 -13.03 22.77 6.32
CA ALA A 376 -13.46 24.15 6.11
C ALA A 376 -13.09 24.65 4.70
N LEU A 377 -11.90 24.30 4.18
CA LEU A 377 -11.50 24.67 2.82
C LEU A 377 -12.50 24.12 1.79
N VAL A 378 -12.83 22.83 1.86
CA VAL A 378 -13.76 22.18 0.91
C VAL A 378 -15.16 22.76 1.02
N MET A 379 -15.68 22.91 2.25
CA MET A 379 -17.05 23.37 2.48
C MET A 379 -17.25 24.86 2.19
N LEU A 380 -16.27 25.71 2.52
CA LEU A 380 -16.39 27.16 2.35
C LEU A 380 -16.07 27.60 0.93
N THR A 381 -15.28 26.84 0.15
CA THR A 381 -14.88 27.25 -1.20
C THR A 381 -16.08 27.53 -2.11
N PRO A 382 -17.07 26.62 -2.28
CA PRO A 382 -18.23 26.90 -3.12
C PRO A 382 -19.05 28.10 -2.64
N LEU A 383 -19.13 28.32 -1.32
CA LEU A 383 -19.86 29.44 -0.71
C LEU A 383 -19.15 30.77 -0.98
N ILE A 384 -17.85 30.84 -0.70
CA ILE A 384 -17.05 32.06 -0.90
C ILE A 384 -17.00 32.40 -2.39
N VAL A 385 -16.67 31.44 -3.24
CA VAL A 385 -16.57 31.69 -4.68
C VAL A 385 -17.95 32.04 -5.27
N GLY A 386 -18.99 31.29 -4.90
CA GLY A 386 -20.35 31.52 -5.38
C GLY A 386 -20.91 32.88 -4.96
N ILE A 387 -20.70 33.31 -3.71
CA ILE A 387 -21.23 34.58 -3.19
C ILE A 387 -20.45 35.79 -3.72
N PHE A 388 -19.11 35.73 -3.74
CA PHE A 388 -18.28 36.90 -4.07
C PHE A 388 -17.94 37.03 -5.56
N PHE A 389 -17.82 35.92 -6.28
CA PHE A 389 -17.35 35.90 -7.68
C PHE A 389 -18.41 35.41 -8.67
N GLY A 390 -19.48 34.79 -8.19
CA GLY A 390 -20.60 34.32 -8.99
C GLY A 390 -20.45 32.91 -9.55
N VAL A 391 -21.49 32.46 -10.24
CA VAL A 391 -21.64 31.07 -10.72
C VAL A 391 -20.71 30.72 -11.87
N GLU A 392 -20.29 31.70 -12.67
CA GLU A 392 -19.35 31.48 -13.78
C GLU A 392 -17.95 31.19 -13.27
N THR A 393 -17.50 31.91 -12.23
CA THR A 393 -16.21 31.61 -11.57
C THR A 393 -16.26 30.29 -10.83
N LEU A 394 -17.38 29.99 -10.14
CA LEU A 394 -17.56 28.68 -9.51
C LEU A 394 -17.53 27.53 -10.53
N SER A 395 -18.07 27.75 -11.74
CA SER A 395 -17.98 26.76 -12.84
C SER A 395 -16.54 26.45 -13.21
N GLY A 396 -15.68 27.48 -13.27
CA GLY A 396 -14.24 27.29 -13.46
C GLY A 396 -13.62 26.50 -12.32
N VAL A 397 -13.93 26.84 -11.06
CA VAL A 397 -13.39 26.15 -9.87
C VAL A 397 -13.72 24.67 -9.90
N LEU A 398 -14.98 24.29 -10.17
CA LEU A 398 -15.43 22.90 -10.24
C LEU A 398 -14.69 22.12 -11.34
N ALA A 399 -14.53 22.71 -12.52
CA ALA A 399 -13.80 22.08 -13.62
C ALA A 399 -12.31 21.90 -13.28
N GLY A 400 -11.68 22.91 -12.67
CA GLY A 400 -10.26 22.91 -12.33
C GLY A 400 -9.94 21.91 -11.22
N SER A 401 -10.75 21.89 -10.16
CA SER A 401 -10.58 20.96 -9.05
C SER A 401 -10.77 19.51 -9.50
N LEU A 402 -11.69 19.27 -10.44
CA LEU A 402 -11.91 17.95 -11.03
C LEU A 402 -10.67 17.46 -11.80
N VAL A 403 -10.22 18.21 -12.82
CA VAL A 403 -9.15 17.71 -13.71
C VAL A 403 -7.79 17.64 -13.02
N SER A 404 -7.53 18.52 -12.05
CA SER A 404 -6.28 18.50 -11.28
C SER A 404 -6.34 17.50 -10.13
N GLY A 405 -7.47 17.44 -9.42
CA GLY A 405 -7.64 16.57 -8.26
C GLY A 405 -7.52 15.09 -8.63
N VAL A 406 -8.12 14.67 -9.75
CA VAL A 406 -8.08 13.27 -10.20
C VAL A 406 -6.65 12.81 -10.51
N GLN A 407 -5.79 13.69 -11.04
CA GLN A 407 -4.39 13.35 -11.27
C GLN A 407 -3.64 13.22 -9.96
N PHE A 408 -3.73 14.25 -9.10
CA PHE A 408 -3.03 14.30 -7.82
C PHE A 408 -3.45 13.17 -6.87
N GLU A 409 -4.74 12.85 -6.82
CA GLU A 409 -5.28 11.81 -5.94
C GLU A 409 -4.94 10.40 -6.43
N LYS A 410 -4.88 10.19 -7.75
CA LYS A 410 -4.48 8.89 -8.30
C LYS A 410 -2.98 8.66 -8.16
N GLU A 411 -2.19 9.70 -8.42
CA GLU A 411 -0.77 9.78 -8.09
C GLU A 411 -0.56 9.47 -6.60
N SER A 412 -1.19 10.23 -5.71
CA SER A 412 -1.11 10.06 -4.26
C SER A 412 -1.66 8.72 -3.76
N SER A 413 -2.63 8.10 -4.42
CA SER A 413 -3.16 6.79 -3.99
C SER A 413 -2.17 5.66 -4.25
N VAL A 414 -1.43 5.74 -5.36
CA VAL A 414 -0.37 4.80 -5.67
C VAL A 414 0.87 5.18 -4.86
N GLU A 415 1.23 6.45 -4.82
CA GLU A 415 2.36 7.01 -4.08
C GLU A 415 2.26 6.89 -2.57
N ASN A 416 1.10 6.99 -1.92
CA ASN A 416 0.97 6.81 -0.46
C ASN A 416 1.01 5.33 -0.04
N LYS A 417 0.62 4.43 -0.95
CA LYS A 417 0.73 2.98 -0.70
C LYS A 417 2.07 2.42 -1.15
N ILE A 418 2.82 3.13 -1.99
CA ILE A 418 4.21 2.80 -2.29
C ILE A 418 5.02 2.78 -0.97
N PRO A 419 5.07 3.77 -0.07
CA PRO A 419 5.70 3.69 1.26
C PRO A 419 5.25 2.53 2.13
N ALA A 420 3.96 2.15 2.15
CA ALA A 420 3.48 0.99 2.92
C ALA A 420 3.96 -0.34 2.30
N VAL A 421 3.82 -0.50 0.98
CA VAL A 421 4.34 -1.62 0.19
C VAL A 421 5.89 -1.61 0.18
N LEU A 422 6.53 -0.44 0.29
CA LEU A 422 7.96 -0.20 0.34
C LEU A 422 8.53 -0.52 1.69
N PHE A 423 7.84 -0.17 2.79
CA PHE A 423 8.30 -0.52 4.12
C PHE A 423 8.09 -2.01 4.32
N ASP A 424 6.96 -2.57 3.89
CA ASP A 424 6.69 -3.99 3.95
C ASP A 424 7.66 -4.80 3.05
N ILE A 425 7.92 -4.38 1.81
CA ILE A 425 8.89 -5.05 0.91
C ILE A 425 10.34 -4.75 1.29
N SER A 426 10.71 -3.53 1.66
CA SER A 426 12.08 -3.23 2.10
C SER A 426 12.38 -3.92 3.41
N LEU A 427 11.42 -4.01 4.34
CA LEU A 427 11.59 -4.78 5.57
C LEU A 427 11.61 -6.28 5.26
N LYS A 428 10.71 -6.83 4.44
CA LYS A 428 10.73 -8.26 4.04
C LYS A 428 11.98 -8.63 3.22
N PHE A 429 12.49 -7.73 2.38
CA PHE A 429 13.74 -7.89 1.63
C PHE A 429 14.96 -7.70 2.52
N LEU A 430 14.99 -6.71 3.43
CA LEU A 430 16.05 -6.58 4.42
C LEU A 430 16.03 -7.72 5.43
N LEU A 431 14.86 -8.26 5.80
CA LEU A 431 14.70 -9.43 6.67
C LEU A 431 15.13 -10.71 5.95
N SER A 432 14.87 -10.86 4.65
CA SER A 432 15.37 -11.99 3.86
C SER A 432 16.86 -11.89 3.56
N VAL A 433 17.39 -10.69 3.28
CA VAL A 433 18.83 -10.42 3.07
C VAL A 433 19.61 -10.50 4.37
N SER A 434 19.05 -10.08 5.51
CA SER A 434 19.66 -10.29 6.83
C SER A 434 19.60 -11.75 7.26
N ARG A 435 18.56 -12.51 6.89
CA ARG A 435 18.56 -13.98 7.00
C ARG A 435 19.66 -14.63 6.15
N ILE A 436 19.80 -14.24 4.89
CA ILE A 436 20.84 -14.78 4.00
C ILE A 436 22.24 -14.38 4.50
N ARG A 437 22.46 -13.14 4.97
CA ARG A 437 23.72 -12.76 5.61
C ARG A 437 23.96 -13.49 6.92
N ALA A 438 22.94 -13.70 7.75
CA ALA A 438 23.07 -14.46 9.00
C ALA A 438 23.34 -15.95 8.74
N GLU A 439 22.71 -16.55 7.73
CA GLU A 439 22.96 -17.92 7.29
C GLU A 439 24.34 -18.05 6.66
N GLN A 440 24.77 -17.11 5.79
CA GLN A 440 26.12 -17.11 5.22
C GLN A 440 27.20 -16.88 6.28
N ILE A 441 26.97 -16.00 7.25
CA ILE A 441 27.88 -15.78 8.39
C ILE A 441 27.90 -17.02 9.29
N ALA A 442 26.75 -17.66 9.54
CA ALA A 442 26.68 -18.90 10.31
C ALA A 442 27.38 -20.06 9.59
N GLU A 443 27.20 -20.20 8.28
CA GLU A 443 27.82 -21.24 7.46
C GLU A 443 29.33 -21.03 7.32
N ALA A 444 29.78 -19.78 7.14
CA ALA A 444 31.19 -19.40 7.19
C ALA A 444 31.81 -19.63 8.58
N ALA A 445 31.11 -19.27 9.65
CA ALA A 445 31.55 -19.53 11.03
C ALA A 445 31.63 -21.03 11.34
N THR A 446 30.68 -21.83 10.83
CA THR A 446 30.68 -23.30 11.02
C THR A 446 31.83 -23.96 10.25
N THR A 447 32.11 -23.48 9.04
CA THR A 447 33.24 -23.95 8.22
C THR A 447 34.57 -23.60 8.89
N GLN A 448 34.72 -22.36 9.37
CA GLN A 448 35.92 -21.95 10.13
C GLN A 448 36.08 -22.73 11.44
N LEU A 449 34.99 -23.07 12.13
CA LEU A 449 35.03 -23.91 13.33
C LEU A 449 35.42 -25.36 13.03
N GLN A 450 35.02 -25.90 11.88
CA GLN A 450 35.45 -27.23 11.42
C GLN A 450 36.93 -27.26 11.05
N GLU A 451 37.40 -26.28 10.27
CA GLU A 451 38.82 -26.14 9.91
C GLU A 451 39.71 -25.96 11.15
N ALA A 452 39.28 -25.14 12.12
CA ALA A 452 40.00 -24.97 13.38
C ALA A 452 40.06 -26.25 14.22
N ASN A 453 38.97 -27.04 14.24
CA ASN A 453 38.94 -28.33 14.96
C ASN A 453 39.81 -29.40 14.28
N GLU A 454 39.87 -29.42 12.93
CA GLU A 454 40.75 -30.32 12.18
C GLU A 454 42.22 -29.94 12.38
N ALA A 455 42.55 -28.65 12.33
CA ALA A 455 43.90 -28.16 12.62
C ALA A 455 44.33 -28.50 14.07
N MET A 456 43.43 -28.36 15.04
CA MET A 456 43.69 -28.71 16.44
C MET A 456 43.89 -30.23 16.63
N ARG A 457 43.13 -31.07 15.91
CA ARG A 457 43.36 -32.53 15.90
C ARG A 457 44.71 -32.90 15.30
N ALA A 458 45.06 -32.30 14.15
CA ALA A 458 46.36 -32.53 13.51
C ALA A 458 47.53 -32.09 14.41
N ALA A 459 47.40 -30.95 15.08
CA ALA A 459 48.40 -30.49 16.05
C ALA A 459 48.53 -31.44 17.26
N THR A 460 47.42 -32.01 17.72
CA THR A 460 47.40 -32.98 18.83
C THR A 460 48.05 -34.31 18.43
N GLU A 461 47.81 -34.77 17.20
CA GLU A 461 48.47 -35.98 16.66
C GLU A 461 49.96 -35.76 16.44
N ALA A 462 50.36 -34.59 15.91
CA ALA A 462 51.77 -34.21 15.79
C ALA A 462 52.47 -34.13 17.14
N ALA A 463 51.82 -33.58 18.17
CA ALA A 463 52.34 -33.54 19.53
C ALA A 463 52.50 -34.95 20.14
N LYS A 464 51.56 -35.86 19.89
CA LYS A 464 51.69 -37.28 20.29
C LYS A 464 52.87 -37.95 19.60
N ALA A 465 53.01 -37.78 18.28
CA ALA A 465 54.12 -38.33 17.51
C ALA A 465 55.49 -37.78 17.98
N ALA A 466 55.57 -36.49 18.29
CA ALA A 466 56.76 -35.87 18.86
C ALA A 466 57.10 -36.46 20.25
N THR A 467 56.10 -36.69 21.09
CA THR A 467 56.26 -37.29 22.42
C THR A 467 56.74 -38.75 22.32
N GLU A 468 56.18 -39.54 21.41
CA GLU A 468 56.63 -40.91 21.15
C GLU A 468 58.07 -40.96 20.62
N THR A 469 58.44 -40.00 19.77
CA THR A 469 59.80 -39.86 19.23
C THR A 469 60.79 -39.48 20.33
N ALA A 470 60.43 -38.56 21.22
CA ALA A 470 61.24 -38.19 22.38
C ALA A 470 61.43 -39.37 23.35
N GLN A 471 60.38 -40.13 23.65
CA GLN A 471 60.46 -41.34 24.48
C GLN A 471 61.29 -42.46 23.83
N ARG A 472 61.36 -42.50 22.50
CA ARG A 472 62.24 -43.44 21.78
C ARG A 472 63.70 -43.00 21.86
N MET A 473 63.99 -41.71 21.64
CA MET A 473 65.33 -41.15 21.81
C MET A 473 65.85 -41.33 23.25
N GLU A 474 65.00 -41.14 24.25
CA GLU A 474 65.37 -41.35 25.66
C GLU A 474 65.72 -42.82 25.94
N ARG A 475 64.97 -43.78 25.38
CA ARG A 475 65.28 -45.21 25.48
C ARG A 475 66.60 -45.57 24.77
N GLU A 476 66.84 -45.02 23.58
CA GLU A 476 68.09 -45.22 22.84
C GLU A 476 69.30 -44.59 23.57
N MET A 477 69.14 -43.40 24.16
CA MET A 477 70.17 -42.73 24.96
C MET A 477 70.49 -43.49 26.25
N ASN A 478 69.48 -44.04 26.94
CA ASN A 478 69.69 -44.86 28.13
C ASN A 478 70.37 -46.20 27.79
N ALA A 479 70.02 -46.83 26.66
CA ALA A 479 70.74 -48.01 26.16
C ALA A 479 72.19 -47.68 25.78
N TRP A 480 72.45 -46.50 25.23
CA TRP A 480 73.81 -46.04 24.91
C TRP A 480 74.63 -45.74 26.18
N LYS A 481 74.01 -45.14 27.21
CA LYS A 481 74.64 -44.95 28.53
C LYS A 481 75.00 -46.28 29.19
N GLU A 482 74.13 -47.28 29.16
CA GLU A 482 74.44 -48.62 29.66
C GLU A 482 75.57 -49.31 28.87
N PHE A 483 75.61 -49.12 27.53
CA PHE A 483 76.69 -49.63 26.68
C PHE A 483 78.04 -48.96 27.00
N MET A 484 78.06 -47.63 27.20
CA MET A 484 79.27 -46.88 27.55
C MET A 484 79.79 -47.22 28.94
N MET A 485 78.91 -47.36 29.93
CA MET A 485 79.28 -47.77 31.30
C MET A 485 79.86 -49.19 31.36
N LYS A 486 79.49 -50.07 30.43
CA LYS A 486 80.11 -51.42 30.30
C LYS A 486 81.44 -51.43 29.56
N LYS A 487 81.79 -50.38 28.80
CA LYS A 487 82.96 -50.34 27.92
C LYS A 487 84.13 -49.50 28.47
N PHE A 488 83.87 -48.65 29.46
CA PHE A 488 84.87 -47.81 30.09
C PHE A 488 84.93 -48.05 31.60
N ASP A 489 85.50 -49.18 31.99
CA ASP A 489 86.19 -49.30 33.28
C ASP A 489 87.66 -48.96 33.04
N THR A 490 88.04 -47.70 33.29
CA THR A 490 89.45 -47.30 33.36
C THR A 490 89.62 -46.20 34.40
N SER A 491 90.09 -46.64 35.55
CA SER A 491 90.97 -45.86 36.41
C SER A 491 92.17 -45.33 35.61
N THR A 492 92.73 -44.20 36.08
CA THR A 492 94.05 -43.59 35.79
C THR A 492 94.16 -42.47 34.73
N PHE A 493 94.95 -41.44 35.10
CA PHE A 493 95.38 -40.18 34.41
C PHE A 493 94.51 -38.93 34.68
N VAL A 494 94.75 -38.04 35.66
CA VAL A 494 95.92 -37.29 36.19
C VAL A 494 96.30 -36.01 35.40
N SER A 495 95.99 -34.89 36.06
CA SER A 495 96.69 -33.58 36.21
C SER A 495 96.81 -32.52 35.10
N HIS A 496 96.44 -31.30 35.52
CA HIS A 496 97.10 -29.99 35.35
C HIS A 496 96.86 -29.15 34.08
N SER A 497 96.16 -28.02 34.25
CA SER A 497 96.56 -26.62 33.95
C SER A 497 95.29 -25.74 33.90
N HIS A 498 95.04 -24.88 34.89
CA HIS A 498 95.45 -23.47 35.04
C HIS A 498 94.87 -22.47 34.03
N HIS A 499 94.02 -21.57 34.58
CA HIS A 499 94.01 -20.10 34.45
C HIS A 499 93.11 -19.35 33.44
N TYR A 500 92.67 -18.19 33.96
CA TYR A 500 91.93 -17.01 33.43
C TYR A 500 90.39 -17.15 33.40
N ASP A 501 89.62 -16.43 34.25
CA ASP A 501 89.31 -14.96 34.27
C ASP A 501 88.65 -14.53 32.95
N ASP A 502 87.65 -13.66 32.83
CA ASP A 502 86.77 -12.85 33.69
C ASP A 502 85.72 -12.27 32.70
N ASP A 503 84.77 -11.46 33.21
CA ASP A 503 83.96 -10.45 32.49
C ASP A 503 82.76 -10.93 31.63
N LEU A 504 81.50 -10.60 31.98
CA LEU A 504 80.78 -9.31 32.06
C LEU A 504 80.12 -8.87 30.73
N ASP A 505 78.94 -8.26 30.92
CA ASP A 505 78.11 -7.43 30.03
C ASP A 505 77.24 -8.14 28.97
N ASP A 506 75.91 -8.09 29.11
CA ASP A 506 74.97 -6.96 28.91
C ASP A 506 74.52 -6.90 27.44
N GLN A 507 73.22 -7.12 27.21
CA GLN A 507 72.40 -6.31 26.29
C GLN A 507 70.96 -6.85 26.18
N SER A 508 70.06 -5.98 26.61
CA SER A 508 68.67 -5.81 26.19
C SER A 508 68.45 -5.92 24.68
N LEU A 509 67.31 -6.48 24.27
CA LEU A 509 66.59 -6.06 23.06
C LEU A 509 65.08 -6.25 23.28
N ASP A 510 64.37 -5.12 23.19
CA ASP A 510 62.93 -4.99 22.97
C ASP A 510 62.49 -5.67 21.66
N GLU A 511 61.22 -6.04 21.53
CA GLU A 511 60.36 -5.56 20.43
C GLU A 511 58.89 -6.01 20.62
N ASP A 512 58.02 -5.16 20.09
CA ASP A 512 56.55 -5.07 20.15
C ASP A 512 55.75 -6.29 19.65
#